data_AF-A0A932TBM4-F1
#
_entry.id   AF-A0A932TBM4-F1
#
_cell.length_a   1.000
_cell.length_b   1.000
_cell.length_c   1.000
_cell.angle_alpha   90.00
_cell.angle_beta   90.00
_cell.angle_gamma   90.00
#
_symmetry.space_group_name_H-M   'P 1'
#
loop_
_entity.id
_entity.type
_entity.pdbx_description
1 polymer ?
#
loop_
_entity_poly.entity_id
_entity_poly.type
_entity_poly.pdbx_seq_one_letter_code
_entity_poly.pdbx_strand_id
1 'polypeptide(L)' 'LQGEYGYTDVTVGVPVVLGANGCEQIIELELDDEMKEKFGVSVASIQEGIKILEDNGFFE' A
#
# COMPACT_ATOMS: atom_id res chain seq x y z
N LEU A 1 -2.49 3.49 0.54
CA LEU A 1 -2.17 4.02 1.89
C LEU A 1 -2.09 5.54 1.79
N GLN A 2 -2.64 6.30 2.74
CA GLN A 2 -2.58 7.77 2.76
C GLN A 2 -1.52 8.27 3.75
N GLY A 3 -0.32 7.68 3.73
CA GLY A 3 0.78 8.04 4.64
C GLY A 3 1.08 7.02 5.74
N GLU A 4 0.24 6.00 5.90
CA GLU A 4 0.49 4.91 6.84
C GLU A 4 1.66 4.03 6.39
N TYR A 5 2.46 3.57 7.36
CA TYR A 5 3.75 2.90 7.14
C TYR A 5 4.80 3.73 6.38
N GLY A 6 4.59 5.04 6.23
CA GLY A 6 5.47 5.93 5.46
C GLY A 6 5.28 5.83 3.94
N TYR A 7 4.23 5.12 3.48
CA TYR A 7 3.93 4.96 2.06
C TYR A 7 2.63 5.67 1.69
N THR A 8 2.69 6.49 0.64
CA THR A 8 1.53 7.19 0.08
C THR A 8 1.26 6.64 -1.32
N ASP A 9 0.00 6.44 -1.67
CA ASP A 9 -0.46 6.01 -3.00
C ASP A 9 -0.14 4.56 -3.41
N VAL A 10 0.10 3.69 -2.43
CA VAL A 10 0.33 2.25 -2.70
C VAL A 10 -0.86 1.42 -2.20
N THR A 11 -1.34 0.53 -3.06
CA THR A 11 -2.34 -0.50 -2.74
C THR A 11 -1.63 -1.75 -2.23
N VAL A 12 -1.52 -1.87 -0.92
CA VAL A 12 -0.91 -3.04 -0.27
C VAL A 12 -1.88 -3.58 0.77
N GLY A 13 -1.91 -4.91 0.91
CA GLY A 13 -2.75 -5.57 1.90
C GLY A 13 -2.25 -5.28 3.32
N VAL A 14 -2.91 -4.33 3.99
CA VAL A 14 -2.67 -4.03 5.40
C VAL A 14 -3.82 -4.55 6.24
N PRO A 15 -3.57 -4.93 7.51
CA PRO A 15 -4.64 -5.24 8.44
C PRO A 15 -5.49 -3.99 8.66
N VAL A 16 -6.78 -4.11 8.37
CA VAL A 16 -7.75 -3.03 8.52
C VAL A 16 -8.90 -3.45 9.44
N VAL A 17 -9.37 -2.51 10.24
CA VAL A 17 -10.62 -2.63 10.97
C VAL A 17 -11.74 -2.27 10.00
N LEU A 18 -12.55 -3.28 9.66
CA LEU A 18 -13.77 -3.09 8.87
C LEU A 18 -14.95 -2.91 9.83
N GLY A 19 -15.70 -1.84 9.67
CA GLY A 19 -16.94 -1.60 10.39
C GLY A 19 -18.10 -1.28 9.45
N ALA A 20 -19.18 -0.72 9.98
CA ALA A 20 -20.44 -0.60 9.25
C ALA A 20 -20.36 0.35 8.04
N ASN A 21 -19.40 1.27 8.04
CA ASN A 21 -19.15 2.22 6.95
C ASN A 21 -17.97 1.82 6.04
N GLY A 22 -17.45 0.59 6.15
CA GLY A 22 -16.32 0.10 5.35
C GLY A 22 -15.01 0.09 6.14
N CYS A 23 -13.92 0.61 5.55
CA CYS A 23 -12.62 0.70 6.22
C CYS A 23 -12.66 1.79 7.30
N GLU A 24 -12.77 1.41 8.57
CA GLU A 24 -12.84 2.36 9.69
C GLU A 24 -11.47 2.80 10.16
N GLN A 25 -10.48 1.90 10.16
CA GLN A 25 -9.12 2.22 10.55
C GLN A 25 -8.13 1.26 9.92
N ILE A 26 -7.00 1.76 9.46
CA ILE A 26 -5.86 0.91 9.09
C ILE A 26 -4.99 0.74 10.34
N ILE A 27 -4.58 -0.49 10.61
CA ILE A 27 -3.73 -0.79 11.76
C ILE A 27 -2.28 -0.69 11.29
N GLU A 28 -1.55 0.31 11.81
CA GLU A 28 -0.10 0.33 11.75
C GLU A 28 0.48 -0.65 12.78
N LEU A 29 0.91 -1.80 12.30
CA LEU A 29 1.72 -2.74 13.08
C LEU A 29 3.17 -2.23 13.08
N GLU A 30 3.84 -2.35 14.22
CA GLU A 30 5.29 -2.20 14.26
C GLU A 30 5.91 -3.35 13.46
N LEU A 31 6.25 -3.07 12.20
CA LEU A 31 7.01 -3.99 11.37
C LEU A 31 8.47 -3.94 11.81
N ASP A 32 9.02 -5.11 12.14
CA ASP A 32 10.48 -5.30 12.29
C ASP A 32 11.20 -4.91 11.00
N ASP A 33 12.48 -4.55 11.12
CA ASP A 33 13.29 -4.05 9.99
C ASP A 33 13.30 -5.02 8.78
N GLU A 34 13.34 -6.33 9.03
CA GLU A 34 13.27 -7.36 7.98
C GLU A 34 11.90 -7.39 7.29
N MET A 35 10.81 -7.16 8.02
CA MET A 35 9.47 -7.06 7.44
C MET A 35 9.31 -5.76 6.65
N LYS A 36 9.84 -4.63 7.15
CA LYS A 36 9.85 -3.36 6.40
C LYS A 36 10.57 -3.49 5.06
N GLU A 37 11.70 -4.20 5.03
CA GLU A 37 12.45 -4.42 3.80
C GLU A 37 11.66 -5.25 2.78
N LYS A 38 11.04 -6.36 3.22
CA LYS A 38 10.14 -7.18 2.37
C LYS A 38 8.90 -6.40 1.91
N PHE A 39 8.38 -5.54 2.78
CA PHE A 39 7.24 -4.69 2.47
C PHE A 39 7.63 -3.65 1.41
N GLY A 40 8.79 -3.01 1.55
CA GLY A 40 9.34 -2.07 0.58
C GLY A 40 9.56 -2.66 -0.80
N VAL A 41 10.06 -3.91 -0.88
CA VAL A 41 10.19 -4.64 -2.16
C VAL A 41 8.83 -4.85 -2.82
N SER A 42 7.83 -5.29 -2.04
CA SER A 42 6.47 -5.52 -2.55
C SER A 42 5.82 -4.22 -3.04
N VAL A 43 6.00 -3.13 -2.29
CA VAL A 43 5.54 -1.78 -2.64
C VAL A 43 6.19 -1.32 -3.96
N ALA A 44 7.50 -1.49 -4.13
CA ALA A 44 8.21 -1.09 -5.33
C ALA A 44 7.69 -1.81 -6.58
N SER A 45 7.43 -3.12 -6.50
CA SER A 45 6.85 -3.87 -7.62
C SER A 45 5.44 -3.39 -8.00
N ILE A 46 4.61 -3.02 -7.02
CA ILE A 46 3.28 -2.49 -7.29
C ILE A 46 3.36 -1.08 -7.90
N GLN A 47 4.24 -0.22 -7.40
CA GLN A 47 4.47 1.11 -7.98
C GLN A 47 4.96 1.03 -9.42
N GLU A 48 5.85 0.08 -9.74
CA GLU A 48 6.28 -0.17 -11.11
C GLU A 48 5.11 -0.61 -12.00
N GLY A 49 4.26 -1.51 -11.51
CA GLY A 49 3.04 -1.93 -12.23
C GLY A 49 2.06 -0.79 -12.48
N ILE A 50 1.80 0.05 -11.48
CA ILE A 50 0.95 1.25 -11.60
C ILE A 50 1.55 2.21 -12.62
N LYS A 51 2.85 2.47 -12.55
CA LYS A 51 3.56 3.33 -13.49
C LYS A 51 3.47 2.81 -14.92
N ILE A 52 3.58 1.49 -15.13
CA ILE A 52 3.36 0.90 -16.46
C ILE A 52 1.92 1.14 -16.93
N LEU A 53 0.91 0.98 -16.06
CA LEU A 53 -0.49 1.23 -16.42
C LEU A 53 -0.76 2.70 -16.76
N GLU A 54 -0.14 3.64 -16.04
CA GLU A 54 -0.16 5.07 -16.36
C GLU A 54 0.53 5.37 -17.69
N ASP A 55 1.74 4.83 -17.90
CA ASP A 55 2.51 5.00 -19.14
C ASP A 55 1.76 4.43 -20.38
N ASN A 56 0.85 3.47 -20.17
CA ASN A 56 -0.02 2.89 -21.21
C ASN A 56 -1.39 3.60 -21.34
N GLY A 57 -1.63 4.69 -20.61
CA GLY A 57 -2.87 5.48 -20.71
C GLY A 57 -4.12 4.75 -20.21
N PHE A 58 -3.98 3.78 -19.29
CA PHE A 58 -5.13 2.98 -18.81
C PHE A 58 -6.15 3.79 -18.01
N PHE A 59 -5.73 4.93 -17.44
CA PHE A 59 -6.55 5.80 -16.61
C PHE A 59 -7.11 7.04 -17.36
N GLU A 60 -6.87 7.15 -18.67
CA GLU A 60 -7.54 8.13 -19.56
C GLU A 60 -8.86 7.60 -20.15
#